data_AF-A0A5N7BF43-F1
#
_entry.id   AF-A0A5N7BF43-F1
#
_cell.length_a   1.000
_cell.length_b   1.000
_cell.length_c   1.000
_cell.angle_alpha   90.00
_cell.angle_beta   90.00
_cell.angle_gamma   90.00
#
_symmetry.space_group_name_H-M   'P 1'
#
loop_
_entity.id
_entity.type
_entity.pdbx_description
1 polymer ?
#
loop_
_entity_poly.entity_id
_entity_poly.type
_entity_poly.pdbx_seq_one_letter_code
_entity_poly.pdbx_strand_id
1 'polypeptide(L)'
;MHFLVLGATGHRLSLLVRNPSNLPRNIVENTDVQVIEGTLDEEVTLDSAASCGASIFVSFAGPPFGTTGTPLTLGYKALVPKLIDQNFERILVLCTPSFHDVADTATFKWWLGVWFMRLFSTGQYQEMVGIGEYLSSLPVNQDVQWTLFRVGGLTDAEAAPVKATSLGSGDDGTWISRASVATWVLDEITQEKWLGKAPYISGPPCGYCTARKADCRYATVGLFRYSEWSEQCQHPPTSSTCGVNQSKKSDGSRINQTLTTEASHSTLATVRRGRMRELQLMHVWSMKTCHSFSSDLSGVFQSFVVEQAFQHPFLMDSLLALASLHIASGTTSSNENHGNHSHGTLDSATVSEYIEDALHYQNSAVPVFCDTLKNISPSNCDALFACSVIMMACAVVAPFMGSRRGTARENLTSPFHFVKGIHSVIDKSRPWLTRGPFQFAILTHPDDEWESSQDSELVHKLRAFCSHVDPTQQKIYTRAITLLGNCSVEGRTMAIPWIVVVGKDLVDLVQQGEPLALLIYMHWGVLLSRLKDVWWASLSGRRIVADLAKELAQVGEWAEAIQLAVEEVGLNMEEVA
;
A
#
# COMPACT_ATOMS: atom_id res chain seq x y z
N MET A 1 -14.82 19.17 -7.68
CA MET A 1 -15.00 20.43 -8.44
C MET A 1 -14.14 21.47 -7.72
N HIS A 2 -13.01 21.87 -8.31
CA HIS A 2 -12.07 22.82 -7.68
C HIS A 2 -11.93 24.03 -8.59
N PHE A 3 -12.42 25.18 -8.14
CA PHE A 3 -12.27 26.45 -8.85
C PHE A 3 -10.93 27.06 -8.50
N LEU A 4 -10.26 27.60 -9.52
CA LEU A 4 -9.09 28.42 -9.32
C LEU A 4 -9.43 29.88 -9.61
N VAL A 5 -9.26 30.70 -8.59
CA VAL A 5 -9.46 32.14 -8.61
C VAL A 5 -8.17 32.81 -9.06
N LEU A 6 -8.13 33.30 -10.31
CA LEU A 6 -7.00 34.07 -10.84
C LEU A 6 -7.21 35.57 -10.58
N GLY A 7 -7.30 35.95 -9.30
CA GLY A 7 -7.62 37.32 -8.90
C GLY A 7 -6.45 38.31 -8.85
N ALA A 8 -5.24 37.94 -9.28
CA ALA A 8 -4.03 38.72 -8.97
C ALA A 8 -3.33 39.39 -10.18
N THR A 9 -3.69 39.09 -11.42
CA THR A 9 -2.87 39.49 -12.60
C THR A 9 -3.56 40.42 -13.61
N GLY A 10 -4.75 40.96 -13.29
CA GLY A 10 -5.44 41.92 -14.16
C GLY A 10 -6.07 41.31 -15.43
N HIS A 11 -6.24 39.98 -15.48
CA HIS A 11 -6.99 39.33 -16.54
C HIS A 11 -8.50 39.41 -16.29
N ARG A 12 -9.27 39.59 -17.35
CA ARG A 12 -10.72 39.40 -17.34
C ARG A 12 -11.01 37.89 -17.45
N LEU A 13 -11.85 37.36 -16.57
CA LEU A 13 -12.12 35.92 -16.48
C LEU A 13 -13.55 35.61 -16.89
N SER A 14 -13.72 34.56 -17.68
CA SER A 14 -15.02 33.95 -17.93
C SER A 14 -15.03 32.54 -17.32
N LEU A 15 -15.86 32.32 -16.31
CA LEU A 15 -15.92 31.08 -15.54
C LEU A 15 -17.14 30.27 -15.95
N LEU A 16 -16.92 29.14 -16.64
CA LEU A 16 -17.95 28.14 -16.87
C LEU A 16 -18.09 27.25 -15.62
N VAL A 17 -19.24 27.31 -14.95
CA VAL A 17 -19.48 26.61 -13.69
C VAL A 17 -20.86 25.94 -13.66
N ARG A 18 -20.96 24.71 -13.15
CA ARG A 18 -22.27 24.02 -13.02
C ARG A 18 -23.16 24.63 -11.95
N ASN A 19 -22.55 25.07 -10.86
CA ASN A 19 -23.27 25.64 -9.72
C ASN A 19 -22.51 26.89 -9.23
N PRO A 20 -22.98 28.09 -9.60
CA PRO A 20 -22.36 29.36 -9.21
C PRO A 20 -22.25 29.57 -7.69
N SER A 21 -23.09 28.91 -6.89
CA SER A 21 -23.05 29.05 -5.43
C SER A 21 -21.75 28.52 -4.79
N ASN A 22 -20.97 27.73 -5.53
CA ASN A 22 -19.68 27.23 -5.08
C ASN A 22 -18.55 28.27 -5.22
N LEU A 23 -18.81 29.40 -5.88
CA LEU A 23 -17.83 30.48 -6.02
C LEU A 23 -17.82 31.38 -4.79
N PRO A 24 -16.64 31.80 -4.30
CA PRO A 24 -16.54 32.84 -3.27
C PRO A 24 -17.25 34.13 -3.70
N ARG A 25 -17.95 34.80 -2.76
CA ARG A 25 -18.73 36.02 -3.08
C ARG A 25 -17.91 37.12 -3.74
N ASN A 26 -16.67 37.31 -3.27
CA ASN A 26 -15.73 38.30 -3.82
C ASN A 26 -15.34 38.03 -5.28
N ILE A 27 -15.58 36.83 -5.81
CA ILE A 27 -15.36 36.49 -7.22
C ILE A 27 -16.60 36.78 -8.04
N VAL A 28 -17.77 36.41 -7.53
CA VAL A 28 -19.06 36.65 -8.20
C VAL A 28 -19.35 38.14 -8.31
N GLU A 29 -18.94 38.94 -7.33
CA GLU A 29 -19.14 40.39 -7.29
C GLU A 29 -18.08 41.17 -8.09
N ASN A 30 -17.04 40.50 -8.61
CA ASN A 30 -15.97 41.16 -9.35
C ASN A 30 -16.40 41.50 -10.78
N THR A 31 -16.30 42.78 -11.17
CA THR A 31 -16.69 43.27 -12.50
C THR A 31 -15.86 42.69 -13.64
N ASP A 32 -14.65 42.19 -13.34
CA ASP A 32 -13.77 41.55 -14.32
C ASP A 32 -14.03 40.03 -14.45
N VAL A 33 -15.06 39.50 -13.77
CA VAL A 33 -15.44 38.09 -13.82
C VAL A 33 -16.84 37.95 -14.41
N GLN A 34 -16.95 37.24 -15.54
CA GLN A 34 -18.20 36.76 -16.09
C GLN A 34 -18.43 35.32 -15.65
N VAL A 35 -19.61 35.00 -15.13
CA VAL A 35 -19.99 33.61 -14.79
C VAL A 35 -20.96 33.09 -15.83
N ILE A 36 -20.65 31.92 -16.39
CA ILE A 36 -21.51 31.18 -17.32
C ILE A 36 -21.96 29.92 -16.58
N GLU A 37 -23.24 29.85 -16.27
CA GLU A 37 -23.83 28.68 -15.59
C GLU A 37 -24.22 27.62 -16.61
N GLY A 38 -23.77 26.39 -16.41
CA GLY A 38 -24.17 25.24 -17.24
C GLY A 38 -23.17 24.09 -17.21
N THR A 39 -23.42 23.08 -18.05
CA THR A 39 -22.58 21.88 -18.18
C THR A 39 -22.04 21.68 -19.59
N LEU A 40 -21.04 20.81 -19.74
CA LEU A 40 -20.36 20.57 -21.02
C LEU A 40 -21.15 19.71 -22.02
N ASP A 41 -22.31 19.19 -21.61
CA ASP A 41 -23.25 18.45 -22.44
C ASP A 41 -24.38 19.33 -23.02
N GLU A 42 -24.43 20.62 -22.64
CA GLU A 42 -25.45 21.57 -23.09
C GLU A 42 -24.92 22.46 -24.21
N GLU A 43 -25.45 22.31 -25.43
CA GLU A 43 -25.00 23.07 -26.61
C GLU A 43 -25.05 24.59 -26.41
N VAL A 44 -26.11 25.11 -25.77
CA VAL A 44 -26.29 26.54 -25.47
C VAL A 44 -25.18 27.06 -24.55
N THR A 45 -24.75 26.22 -23.60
CA THR A 45 -23.68 26.53 -22.66
C THR A 45 -22.33 26.55 -23.39
N LEU A 46 -22.10 25.61 -24.31
CA LEU A 46 -20.89 25.58 -25.13
C LEU A 46 -20.78 26.80 -26.05
N ASP A 47 -21.88 27.20 -26.69
CA ASP A 47 -21.93 28.40 -27.53
C ASP A 47 -21.67 29.69 -26.72
N SER A 48 -22.27 29.77 -25.53
CA SER A 48 -22.04 30.89 -24.60
C SER A 48 -20.58 30.95 -24.14
N ALA A 49 -19.98 29.80 -23.83
CA ALA A 49 -18.57 29.71 -23.44
C ALA A 49 -17.62 30.09 -24.58
N ALA A 50 -17.89 29.63 -25.81
CA ALA A 50 -17.07 29.98 -26.97
C ALA A 50 -17.19 31.46 -27.37
N SER A 51 -18.38 32.06 -27.19
CA SER A 51 -18.65 33.46 -27.52
C SER A 51 -18.30 34.47 -26.41
N CYS A 52 -17.68 34.03 -25.31
CA CYS A 52 -17.42 34.88 -24.14
C CYS A 52 -16.32 35.95 -24.34
N GLY A 53 -15.68 35.99 -25.51
CA GLY A 53 -14.65 36.97 -25.87
C GLY A 53 -13.31 36.77 -25.14
N ALA A 54 -13.06 35.57 -24.60
CA ALA A 54 -11.74 35.17 -24.13
C ALA A 54 -10.86 34.71 -25.30
N SER A 55 -9.54 34.79 -25.14
CA SER A 55 -8.55 34.29 -26.12
C SER A 55 -7.86 33.01 -25.65
N ILE A 56 -7.95 32.67 -24.37
CA ILE A 56 -7.26 31.55 -23.74
C ILE A 56 -8.29 30.71 -22.98
N PHE A 57 -8.30 29.41 -23.24
CA PHE A 57 -9.12 28.44 -22.52
C PHE A 57 -8.26 27.61 -21.59
N VAL A 58 -8.64 27.56 -20.31
CA VAL A 58 -7.97 26.74 -19.30
C VAL A 58 -9.00 25.87 -18.61
N SER A 59 -8.76 24.56 -18.59
CA SER A 59 -9.63 23.62 -17.88
C SER A 59 -8.91 22.88 -16.77
N PHE A 60 -9.53 22.93 -15.59
CA PHE A 60 -9.23 22.10 -14.42
C PHE A 60 -10.32 21.05 -14.17
N ALA A 61 -11.18 20.80 -15.17
CA ALA A 61 -12.27 19.85 -15.01
C ALA A 61 -11.73 18.42 -14.90
N GLY A 62 -12.24 17.69 -13.91
CA GLY A 62 -11.97 16.27 -13.72
C GLY A 62 -13.26 15.51 -13.40
N PRO A 63 -13.34 14.22 -13.76
CA PRO A 63 -14.54 13.44 -13.55
C PRO A 63 -14.81 13.26 -12.06
N PRO A 64 -16.04 13.47 -11.57
CA PRO A 64 -16.38 13.12 -10.20
C PRO A 64 -16.13 11.62 -9.93
N PHE A 65 -15.90 11.26 -8.67
CA PHE A 65 -15.78 9.85 -8.28
C PHE A 65 -17.06 9.10 -8.64
N GLY A 66 -16.92 7.91 -9.24
CA GLY A 66 -18.06 7.07 -9.67
C GLY A 66 -18.72 7.49 -10.99
N THR A 67 -18.10 8.36 -11.79
CA THR A 67 -18.64 8.74 -13.11
C THR A 67 -18.67 7.53 -14.05
N THR A 68 -19.81 7.30 -14.71
CA THR A 68 -19.99 6.32 -15.78
C THR A 68 -19.96 7.01 -17.14
N GLY A 69 -19.33 6.36 -18.14
CA GLY A 69 -19.15 6.94 -19.48
C GLY A 69 -18.03 7.99 -19.55
N THR A 70 -18.02 8.79 -20.63
CA THR A 70 -16.97 9.80 -20.91
C THR A 70 -17.51 11.23 -21.19
N PRO A 71 -18.35 11.80 -20.30
CA PRO A 71 -18.97 13.11 -20.50
C PRO A 71 -17.98 14.27 -20.70
N LEU A 72 -16.80 14.27 -20.05
CA LEU A 72 -15.84 15.36 -20.24
C LEU A 72 -15.16 15.29 -21.62
N THR A 73 -14.83 14.08 -22.06
CA THR A 73 -14.23 13.80 -23.37
C THR A 73 -15.18 14.23 -24.47
N LEU A 74 -16.46 13.86 -24.36
CA LEU A 74 -17.50 14.28 -25.31
C LEU A 74 -17.69 15.80 -25.28
N GLY A 75 -17.71 16.40 -24.08
CA GLY A 75 -17.80 17.84 -23.89
C GLY A 75 -16.67 18.60 -24.57
N TYR A 76 -15.41 18.17 -24.40
CA TYR A 76 -14.29 18.81 -25.10
C TYR A 76 -14.34 18.60 -26.61
N LYS A 77 -14.76 17.41 -27.09
CA LYS A 77 -14.94 17.16 -28.52
C LYS A 77 -15.96 18.10 -29.16
N ALA A 78 -16.96 18.55 -28.40
CA ALA A 78 -17.95 19.52 -28.85
C ALA A 78 -17.48 20.98 -28.68
N LEU A 79 -16.80 21.28 -27.56
CA LEU A 79 -16.40 22.65 -27.22
C LEU A 79 -15.16 23.13 -27.98
N VAL A 80 -14.10 22.31 -28.06
CA VAL A 80 -12.80 22.74 -28.62
C VAL A 80 -12.92 23.23 -30.07
N PRO A 81 -13.67 22.58 -30.98
CA PRO A 81 -13.88 23.12 -32.33
C PRO A 81 -14.50 24.51 -32.32
N LYS A 82 -15.49 24.77 -31.45
CA LYS A 82 -16.12 26.09 -31.30
C LYS A 82 -15.13 27.15 -30.79
N LEU A 83 -14.24 26.76 -29.87
CA LEU A 83 -13.18 27.66 -29.38
C LEU A 83 -12.23 28.04 -30.52
N ILE A 84 -11.85 27.07 -31.36
CA ILE A 84 -10.99 27.30 -32.53
C ILE A 84 -11.70 28.23 -33.52
N ASP A 85 -12.97 28.00 -33.82
CA ASP A 85 -13.78 28.85 -34.71
C ASP A 85 -13.93 30.29 -34.20
N GLN A 86 -13.86 30.49 -32.88
CA GLN A 86 -13.89 31.80 -32.22
C GLN A 86 -12.49 32.40 -31.99
N ASN A 87 -11.45 31.82 -32.61
CA ASN A 87 -10.05 32.28 -32.56
C ASN A 87 -9.44 32.28 -31.14
N PHE A 88 -9.73 31.26 -30.34
CA PHE A 88 -8.96 31.02 -29.12
C PHE A 88 -7.53 30.64 -29.50
N GLU A 89 -6.58 31.48 -29.10
CA GLU A 89 -5.16 31.33 -29.40
C GLU A 89 -4.54 30.17 -28.60
N ARG A 90 -5.05 29.89 -27.39
CA ARG A 90 -4.40 28.94 -26.47
C ARG A 90 -5.40 28.07 -25.72
N ILE A 91 -5.09 26.77 -25.61
CA ILE A 91 -5.88 25.78 -24.88
C ILE A 91 -4.99 25.02 -23.88
N LEU A 92 -5.29 25.09 -22.58
CA LEU A 92 -4.61 24.30 -21.55
C LEU A 92 -5.60 23.41 -20.83
N VAL A 93 -5.36 22.10 -20.81
CA VAL A 93 -6.27 21.14 -20.17
C VAL A 93 -5.52 20.24 -19.19
N LEU A 94 -6.07 20.14 -17.98
CA LEU A 94 -5.60 19.24 -16.95
C LEU A 94 -5.85 17.78 -17.36
N CYS A 95 -4.85 16.94 -17.17
CA CYS A 95 -4.94 15.49 -17.35
C CYS A 95 -4.21 14.77 -16.20
N THR A 96 -4.18 13.45 -16.26
CA THR A 96 -3.56 12.59 -15.23
C THR A 96 -2.42 11.76 -15.83
N PRO A 97 -1.62 11.08 -14.98
CA PRO A 97 -0.56 10.19 -15.44
C PRO A 97 -1.10 8.93 -16.15
N SER A 98 -2.43 8.76 -16.21
CA SER A 98 -3.09 7.66 -16.89
C SER A 98 -2.97 7.73 -18.42
N PHE A 99 -2.85 8.96 -18.96
CA PHE A 99 -2.55 9.19 -20.37
C PHE A 99 -1.03 9.19 -20.60
N HIS A 100 -0.57 8.40 -21.58
CA HIS A 100 0.83 8.28 -21.95
C HIS A 100 1.13 9.07 -23.21
N ASP A 101 2.15 9.92 -23.13
CA ASP A 101 2.72 10.66 -24.24
C ASP A 101 3.90 9.89 -24.86
N VAL A 102 4.23 10.17 -26.12
CA VAL A 102 5.36 9.53 -26.82
C VAL A 102 6.71 9.82 -26.17
N ALA A 103 6.85 10.92 -25.43
CA ALA A 103 8.07 11.29 -24.72
C ALA A 103 8.21 10.61 -23.34
N ASP A 104 7.22 9.81 -22.91
CA ASP A 104 7.26 9.15 -21.60
C ASP A 104 8.07 7.86 -21.61
N THR A 105 8.67 7.56 -20.47
CA THR A 105 9.33 6.28 -20.21
C THR A 105 8.47 5.43 -19.29
N ALA A 106 8.20 4.20 -19.69
CA ALA A 106 7.50 3.25 -18.86
C ALA A 106 8.35 2.92 -17.62
N THR A 107 7.88 3.32 -16.44
CA THR A 107 8.48 2.96 -15.15
C THR A 107 7.46 2.18 -14.33
N PHE A 108 7.95 1.29 -13.46
CA PHE A 108 7.09 0.45 -12.62
C PHE A 108 6.10 1.29 -11.79
N LYS A 109 6.54 2.45 -11.30
CA LYS A 109 5.72 3.45 -10.58
C LYS A 109 4.46 3.86 -11.35
N TRP A 110 4.61 4.31 -12.59
CA TRP A 110 3.47 4.80 -13.39
C TRP A 110 2.68 3.68 -14.04
N TRP A 111 3.34 2.58 -14.40
CA TRP A 111 2.68 1.36 -14.85
C TRP A 111 1.69 0.84 -13.80
N LEU A 112 2.11 0.78 -12.52
CA LEU A 112 1.24 0.36 -11.41
C LEU A 112 0.09 1.35 -11.17
N GLY A 113 0.34 2.66 -11.26
CA GLY A 113 -0.70 3.70 -11.12
C GLY A 113 -1.76 3.66 -12.22
N VAL A 114 -1.37 3.40 -13.48
CA VAL A 114 -2.29 3.20 -14.62
C VAL A 114 -3.13 1.95 -14.42
N TRP A 115 -2.50 0.85 -13.98
CA TRP A 115 -3.18 -0.40 -13.68
C TRP A 115 -4.21 -0.22 -12.55
N PHE A 116 -3.86 0.50 -11.49
CA PHE A 116 -4.74 0.85 -10.38
C PHE A 116 -5.98 1.64 -10.84
N MET A 117 -5.80 2.69 -11.67
CA MET A 117 -6.94 3.49 -12.17
C MET A 117 -7.88 2.68 -13.07
N ARG A 118 -7.35 1.75 -13.88
CA ARG A 118 -8.17 0.84 -14.72
C ARG A 118 -9.07 -0.07 -13.88
N LEU A 119 -8.55 -0.54 -12.73
CA LEU A 119 -9.22 -1.52 -11.88
C LEU A 119 -10.31 -0.91 -10.98
N PHE A 120 -10.06 0.25 -10.39
CA PHE A 120 -10.94 0.85 -9.38
C PHE A 120 -11.76 2.06 -9.86
N SER A 121 -11.42 2.63 -11.02
CA SER A 121 -12.19 3.73 -11.59
C SER A 121 -12.12 3.74 -13.11
N THR A 122 -12.60 2.65 -13.72
CA THR A 122 -12.55 2.44 -15.17
C THR A 122 -13.15 3.63 -15.94
N GLY A 123 -14.22 4.25 -15.45
CA GLY A 123 -14.80 5.47 -16.02
C GLY A 123 -13.86 6.67 -15.97
N GLN A 124 -13.26 6.98 -14.81
CA GLN A 124 -12.29 8.09 -14.68
C GLN A 124 -11.02 7.85 -15.51
N TYR A 125 -10.58 6.60 -15.59
CA TYR A 125 -9.47 6.20 -16.45
C TYR A 125 -9.78 6.47 -17.93
N GLN A 126 -10.92 5.96 -18.42
CA GLN A 126 -11.37 6.16 -19.80
C GLN A 126 -11.56 7.64 -20.13
N GLU A 127 -12.07 8.43 -19.18
CA GLU A 127 -12.24 9.87 -19.33
C GLU A 127 -10.89 10.57 -19.55
N MET A 128 -9.92 10.38 -18.65
CA MET A 128 -8.65 11.09 -18.73
C MET A 128 -7.83 10.66 -19.95
N VAL A 129 -7.87 9.37 -20.30
CA VAL A 129 -7.24 8.86 -21.52
C VAL A 129 -7.94 9.42 -22.76
N GLY A 130 -9.27 9.43 -22.80
CA GLY A 130 -10.04 9.96 -23.93
C GLY A 130 -9.81 11.45 -24.17
N ILE A 131 -9.71 12.26 -23.10
CA ILE A 131 -9.31 13.67 -23.17
C ILE A 131 -7.91 13.79 -23.78
N GLY A 132 -6.96 12.99 -23.28
CA GLY A 132 -5.57 13.03 -23.74
C GLY A 132 -5.41 12.61 -25.20
N GLU A 133 -6.06 11.52 -25.62
CA GLU A 133 -6.09 11.06 -27.01
C GLU A 133 -6.72 12.10 -27.95
N TYR A 134 -7.82 12.73 -27.52
CA TYR A 134 -8.46 13.76 -28.34
C TYR A 134 -7.56 14.99 -28.52
N LEU A 135 -7.05 15.59 -27.43
CA LEU A 135 -6.23 16.79 -27.56
C LEU A 135 -4.91 16.52 -28.27
N SER A 136 -4.25 15.40 -27.98
CA SER A 136 -3.00 15.03 -28.66
C SER A 136 -3.18 14.73 -30.15
N SER A 137 -4.41 14.44 -30.60
CA SER A 137 -4.73 14.27 -32.03
C SER A 137 -4.88 15.59 -32.80
N LEU A 138 -5.02 16.73 -32.10
CA LEU A 138 -5.18 18.03 -32.74
C LEU A 138 -3.83 18.52 -33.31
N PRO A 139 -3.82 19.09 -34.52
CA PRO A 139 -2.61 19.69 -35.08
C PRO A 139 -2.16 20.84 -34.19
N VAL A 140 -0.84 21.05 -34.15
CA VAL A 140 -0.24 22.19 -33.46
C VAL A 140 0.17 23.19 -34.53
N ASN A 141 -0.62 24.23 -34.71
CA ASN A 141 -0.42 25.27 -35.72
C ASN A 141 -0.80 26.66 -35.13
N GLN A 142 -0.90 27.68 -35.98
CA GLN A 142 -1.28 29.03 -35.52
C GLN A 142 -2.74 29.10 -35.02
N ASP A 143 -3.61 28.21 -35.47
CA ASP A 143 -5.04 28.19 -35.13
C ASP A 143 -5.33 27.38 -33.86
N VAL A 144 -4.42 26.46 -33.48
CA VAL A 144 -4.60 25.57 -32.32
C VAL A 144 -3.27 25.38 -31.58
N GLN A 145 -3.13 26.06 -30.44
CA GLN A 145 -1.99 25.89 -29.55
C GLN A 145 -2.43 25.26 -28.22
N TRP A 146 -2.36 23.94 -28.13
CA TRP A 146 -2.78 23.21 -26.93
C TRP A 146 -1.61 22.77 -26.03
N THR A 147 -1.87 22.61 -24.74
CA THR A 147 -0.97 21.95 -23.77
C THR A 147 -1.81 21.09 -22.82
N LEU A 148 -1.41 19.82 -22.69
CA LEU A 148 -2.10 18.85 -21.83
C LEU A 148 -1.27 18.59 -20.55
N PHE A 149 -1.47 19.40 -19.51
CA PHE A 149 -0.63 19.30 -18.31
C PHE A 149 -1.14 18.21 -17.36
N ARG A 150 -0.26 17.27 -17.02
CA ARG A 150 -0.57 16.08 -16.21
C ARG A 150 -0.11 16.28 -14.78
N VAL A 151 -0.96 15.98 -13.82
CA VAL A 151 -0.68 16.14 -12.38
C VAL A 151 -0.83 14.83 -11.63
N GLY A 152 0.00 14.62 -10.61
CA GLY A 152 -0.14 13.52 -9.66
C GLY A 152 -1.18 13.79 -8.59
N GLY A 153 -0.93 13.32 -7.37
CA GLY A 153 -1.79 13.62 -6.24
C GLY A 153 -1.77 15.10 -5.87
N LEU A 154 -2.94 15.67 -5.60
CA LEU A 154 -3.10 17.09 -5.28
C LEU A 154 -3.12 17.33 -3.76
N THR A 155 -2.39 18.37 -3.32
CA THR A 155 -2.38 18.82 -1.91
C THR A 155 -2.85 20.28 -1.79
N ASP A 156 -3.15 20.71 -0.55
CA ASP A 156 -3.53 22.10 -0.23
C ASP A 156 -2.38 22.90 0.40
N ALA A 157 -1.13 22.51 0.14
CA ALA A 157 0.03 23.27 0.57
C ALA A 157 0.16 24.60 -0.20
N GLU A 158 0.99 25.52 0.31
CA GLU A 158 1.29 26.79 -0.37
C GLU A 158 1.92 26.57 -1.75
N ALA A 159 1.91 27.63 -2.58
CA ALA A 159 2.55 27.61 -3.87
C ALA A 159 4.07 27.47 -3.71
N ALA A 160 4.64 26.48 -4.39
CA ALA A 160 6.06 26.20 -4.43
C ALA A 160 6.55 25.99 -5.88
N PRO A 161 7.87 26.06 -6.14
CA PRO A 161 8.42 25.91 -7.50
C PRO A 161 8.01 24.60 -8.16
N VAL A 162 7.49 24.67 -9.40
CA VAL A 162 7.00 23.51 -10.15
C VAL A 162 8.06 23.01 -11.13
N LYS A 163 8.23 21.69 -11.20
CA LYS A 163 9.04 21.05 -12.24
C LYS A 163 8.11 20.42 -13.27
N ALA A 164 8.35 20.71 -14.54
CA ALA A 164 7.66 20.12 -15.68
C ALA A 164 8.63 19.19 -16.44
N THR A 165 8.22 17.95 -16.67
CA THR A 165 9.04 16.89 -17.28
C THR A 165 8.16 15.83 -17.96
N SER A 166 8.73 14.80 -18.58
CA SER A 166 7.99 13.61 -19.03
C SER A 166 7.83 12.58 -17.90
N LEU A 167 6.79 11.75 -17.97
CA LEU A 167 6.65 10.63 -17.03
C LEU A 167 7.80 9.64 -17.21
N GLY A 168 8.28 9.11 -16.09
CA GLY A 168 9.41 8.18 -16.05
C GLY A 168 10.79 8.82 -16.24
N SER A 169 10.87 10.15 -16.22
CA SER A 169 12.15 10.88 -16.31
C SER A 169 13.06 10.69 -15.09
N GLY A 170 12.55 10.15 -13.97
CA GLY A 170 13.28 9.98 -12.71
C GLY A 170 13.23 11.20 -11.80
N ASP A 171 12.70 12.31 -12.30
CA ASP A 171 12.56 13.61 -11.64
C ASP A 171 11.09 14.04 -11.49
N ASP A 172 10.19 13.09 -11.68
CA ASP A 172 8.74 13.23 -11.74
C ASP A 172 8.11 12.82 -10.40
N GLY A 173 7.98 13.77 -9.47
CA GLY A 173 7.42 13.55 -8.13
C GLY A 173 5.96 13.08 -8.15
N THR A 174 5.44 12.54 -7.04
CA THR A 174 4.05 12.01 -6.98
C THR A 174 3.00 13.06 -6.61
N TRP A 175 3.40 14.17 -5.99
CA TRP A 175 2.48 15.14 -5.39
C TRP A 175 2.77 16.57 -5.86
N ILE A 176 1.74 17.40 -5.91
CA ILE A 176 1.83 18.83 -6.20
C ILE A 176 0.69 19.58 -5.49
N SER A 177 0.92 20.80 -5.04
CA SER A 177 -0.15 21.61 -4.44
C SER A 177 -1.03 22.26 -5.51
N ARG A 178 -2.32 22.45 -5.21
CA ARG A 178 -3.25 23.17 -6.11
C ARG A 178 -2.77 24.58 -6.41
N ALA A 179 -2.17 25.24 -5.43
CA ALA A 179 -1.57 26.57 -5.58
C ALA A 179 -0.34 26.55 -6.51
N SER A 180 0.48 25.51 -6.49
CA SER A 180 1.59 25.32 -7.44
C SER A 180 1.10 25.11 -8.87
N VAL A 181 0.08 24.25 -9.06
CA VAL A 181 -0.52 24.01 -10.38
C VAL A 181 -1.02 25.32 -10.99
N ALA A 182 -1.74 26.11 -10.21
CA ALA A 182 -2.22 27.43 -10.60
C ALA A 182 -1.12 28.36 -11.14
N THR A 183 -0.08 28.54 -10.33
CA THR A 183 1.04 29.43 -10.68
C THR A 183 1.73 28.96 -11.94
N TRP A 184 1.96 27.65 -12.07
CA TRP A 184 2.60 27.09 -13.27
C TRP A 184 1.73 27.27 -14.53
N VAL A 185 0.41 27.09 -14.43
CA VAL A 185 -0.50 27.31 -15.56
C VAL A 185 -0.49 28.77 -15.99
N LEU A 186 -0.52 29.72 -15.05
CA LEU A 186 -0.38 31.14 -15.36
C LEU A 186 0.93 31.47 -16.08
N ASP A 187 2.04 30.90 -15.61
CA ASP A 187 3.33 31.08 -16.25
C ASP A 187 3.33 30.48 -17.68
N GLU A 188 2.80 29.27 -17.84
CA GLU A 188 2.78 28.54 -19.11
C GLU A 188 1.88 29.18 -20.18
N ILE A 189 0.83 29.90 -19.77
CA ILE A 189 0.02 30.73 -20.68
C ILE A 189 0.90 31.71 -21.44
N THR A 190 1.94 32.26 -20.79
CA THR A 190 2.83 33.26 -21.40
C THR A 190 4.14 32.69 -21.96
N GLN A 191 4.67 31.63 -21.34
CA GLN A 191 5.97 31.07 -21.70
C GLN A 191 5.92 30.13 -22.89
N GLU A 192 4.76 29.49 -23.13
CA GLU A 192 4.53 28.61 -24.30
C GLU A 192 5.58 27.49 -24.46
N LYS A 193 6.17 27.03 -23.35
CA LYS A 193 7.29 26.07 -23.37
C LYS A 193 6.83 24.66 -23.77
N TRP A 194 5.58 24.33 -23.50
CA TRP A 194 4.99 23.01 -23.68
C TRP A 194 3.86 22.99 -24.72
N LEU A 195 3.95 23.87 -25.71
CA LEU A 195 3.10 23.85 -26.90
C LEU A 195 3.10 22.47 -27.57
N GLY A 196 1.90 21.93 -27.80
CA GLY A 196 1.72 20.65 -28.48
C GLY A 196 2.22 19.44 -27.70
N LYS A 197 2.43 19.58 -26.39
CA LYS A 197 3.00 18.55 -25.53
C LYS A 197 2.12 18.29 -24.32
N ALA A 198 2.32 17.12 -23.75
CA ALA A 198 1.69 16.73 -22.50
C ALA A 198 2.70 16.67 -21.34
N PRO A 199 3.18 17.78 -20.75
CA PRO A 199 4.11 17.69 -19.62
C PRO A 199 3.45 17.06 -18.40
N TYR A 200 4.23 16.32 -17.61
CA TYR A 200 3.91 16.01 -16.23
C TYR A 200 4.52 17.05 -15.30
N ILE A 201 3.69 17.62 -14.43
CA ILE A 201 4.11 18.63 -13.46
C ILE A 201 4.03 18.09 -12.04
N SER A 202 5.09 18.31 -11.27
CA SER A 202 5.16 17.95 -9.86
C SER A 202 5.70 19.09 -9.01
N GLY A 203 5.37 19.09 -7.71
CA GLY A 203 5.95 20.02 -6.75
C GLY A 203 7.48 19.88 -6.68
N PRO A 204 8.16 20.81 -5.98
CA PRO A 204 9.60 20.76 -5.88
C PRO A 204 10.05 19.46 -5.18
N PRO A 205 11.33 19.08 -5.33
CA PRO A 205 11.90 18.02 -4.51
C PRO A 205 11.64 18.27 -3.02
N CYS A 206 11.68 17.20 -2.22
CA CYS A 206 11.30 17.19 -0.81
C CYS A 206 11.78 18.43 -0.03
N GLY A 207 11.01 18.88 0.97
CA GLY A 207 11.29 20.09 1.74
C GLY A 207 12.73 20.18 2.29
N TYR A 208 13.39 19.03 2.50
CA TYR A 208 14.80 18.95 2.87
C TYR A 208 15.79 19.47 1.83
N CYS A 209 15.58 19.22 0.52
CA CYS A 209 16.49 19.70 -0.54
C CYS A 209 16.31 21.20 -0.79
N THR A 210 15.08 21.68 -0.73
CA THR A 210 14.74 23.10 -0.80
C THR A 210 15.35 23.88 0.37
N ALA A 211 15.25 23.34 1.59
CA ALA A 211 15.89 23.93 2.77
C ALA A 211 17.44 23.98 2.66
N ARG A 212 18.04 23.07 1.88
CA ARG A 212 19.49 22.96 1.71
C ARG A 212 20.05 23.63 0.45
N LYS A 213 19.20 24.25 -0.40
CA LYS A 213 19.57 24.77 -1.73
C LYS A 213 20.40 23.75 -2.55
N ALA A 214 20.08 22.47 -2.41
CA ALA A 214 20.80 21.39 -3.08
C ALA A 214 20.09 20.99 -4.38
N ASP A 215 20.86 20.65 -5.41
CA ASP A 215 20.32 20.05 -6.64
C ASP A 215 19.76 18.66 -6.30
N CYS A 216 18.44 18.52 -6.32
CA CYS A 216 17.80 17.27 -5.93
C CYS A 216 17.75 16.34 -7.15
N ARG A 217 18.62 15.33 -7.11
CA ARG A 217 18.62 14.23 -8.07
C ARG A 217 18.28 12.96 -7.32
N TYR A 218 17.22 12.29 -7.73
CA TYR A 218 17.02 10.91 -7.35
C TYR A 218 18.01 10.08 -8.17
N ALA A 219 18.92 9.40 -7.48
CA ALA A 219 19.92 8.57 -8.15
C ALA A 219 19.20 7.49 -8.96
N THR A 220 19.16 7.68 -10.28
CA THR A 220 18.89 6.61 -11.24
C THR A 220 20.03 5.61 -11.12
N VAL A 221 19.67 4.34 -11.05
CA VAL A 221 20.53 3.17 -10.88
C VAL A 221 21.97 3.37 -11.39
N GLY A 222 22.90 3.35 -10.44
CA GLY A 222 24.33 3.23 -10.65
C GLY A 222 24.92 2.46 -9.48
N LEU A 223 24.48 1.22 -9.28
CA LEU A 223 25.22 0.27 -8.44
C LEU A 223 26.62 0.13 -9.02
N PHE A 224 27.63 0.25 -8.15
CA PHE A 224 29.07 0.19 -8.43
C PHE A 224 29.68 1.44 -9.11
N ARG A 225 29.91 2.49 -8.31
CA ARG A 225 31.14 3.28 -8.49
C ARG A 225 32.23 2.57 -7.67
N TYR A 226 33.07 1.82 -8.36
CA TYR A 226 34.33 1.31 -7.82
C TYR A 226 35.07 2.52 -7.24
N SER A 227 35.22 2.58 -5.92
CA SER A 227 36.07 3.58 -5.30
C SER A 227 37.50 3.32 -5.75
N GLU A 228 38.18 4.33 -6.28
CA GLU A 228 39.62 4.40 -6.52
C GLU A 228 40.40 4.29 -5.19
N TRP A 229 40.34 3.12 -4.55
CA TRP A 229 41.14 2.76 -3.37
C TRP A 229 41.72 1.35 -3.50
N SER A 230 42.06 0.93 -4.72
CA SER A 230 42.66 -0.39 -4.95
C SER A 230 43.84 -0.38 -5.92
N GLU A 231 44.53 0.76 -6.09
CA GLU A 231 45.80 0.82 -6.84
C GLU A 231 47.00 1.36 -6.02
N GLN A 232 46.84 1.64 -4.72
CA GLN A 232 47.93 2.17 -3.88
C GLN A 232 48.39 1.21 -2.76
N CYS A 233 48.40 -0.09 -3.02
CA CYS A 233 49.12 -1.08 -2.19
C CYS A 233 49.96 -2.02 -3.06
N GLN A 234 50.81 -1.44 -3.91
CA GLN A 234 52.01 -2.11 -4.39
C GLN A 234 53.16 -1.12 -4.22
N HIS A 235 54.26 -1.58 -3.62
CA HIS A 235 55.52 -0.88 -3.28
C HIS A 235 55.67 -0.44 -1.80
N PRO A 236 56.54 -1.12 -1.03
CA PRO A 236 56.86 -0.76 0.36
C PRO A 236 57.89 0.38 0.42
N PRO A 237 57.77 1.36 1.35
CA PRO A 237 58.86 2.29 1.58
C PRO A 237 59.88 1.70 2.56
N THR A 238 61.07 1.49 2.02
CA THR A 238 62.31 1.16 2.72
C THR A 238 62.73 2.29 3.67
N SER A 239 63.28 1.87 4.81
CA SER A 239 63.95 2.61 5.88
C SER A 239 64.55 3.99 5.58
N SER A 240 64.40 4.92 6.53
CA SER A 240 65.45 5.88 6.88
C SER A 240 65.41 6.27 8.37
N THR A 241 66.60 6.31 8.93
CA THR A 241 67.05 6.24 10.33
C THR A 241 67.02 7.59 11.08
N CYS A 242 67.31 7.49 12.39
CA CYS A 242 67.84 8.47 13.35
C CYS A 242 66.81 9.22 14.23
N GLY A 243 66.98 9.33 15.55
CA GLY A 243 68.16 9.03 16.37
C GLY A 243 67.83 9.01 17.87
N VAL A 244 68.72 8.35 18.59
CA VAL A 244 68.76 8.13 20.03
C VAL A 244 68.98 9.46 20.79
N ASN A 245 68.33 9.63 21.93
CA ASN A 245 68.96 10.25 23.09
C ASN A 245 68.38 9.69 24.40
N GLN A 246 69.19 8.92 25.12
CA GLN A 246 69.01 8.60 26.53
C GLN A 246 69.78 9.63 27.37
N SER A 247 69.21 10.05 28.51
CA SER A 247 70.02 10.45 29.66
C SER A 247 69.31 10.13 30.99
N LYS A 248 70.12 9.57 31.89
CA LYS A 248 69.86 8.88 33.16
C LYS A 248 69.64 9.81 34.37
N LYS A 249 69.05 9.24 35.45
CA LYS A 249 69.44 9.22 36.89
C LYS A 249 68.20 9.35 37.80
N SER A 250 67.76 8.29 38.50
CA SER A 250 68.18 7.79 39.84
C SER A 250 67.86 8.75 41.01
N ASP A 251 66.87 8.42 41.85
CA ASP A 251 67.07 7.95 43.24
C ASP A 251 65.73 7.76 44.00
N GLY A 252 65.72 6.86 45.00
CA GLY A 252 64.97 7.09 46.25
C GLY A 252 63.63 6.37 46.53
N SER A 253 63.72 5.24 47.23
CA SER A 253 62.90 4.83 48.39
C SER A 253 61.44 4.34 48.26
N ARG A 254 61.31 3.04 48.58
CA ARG A 254 60.28 2.34 49.38
C ARG A 254 59.08 3.16 49.89
N ILE A 255 57.86 2.73 49.53
CA ILE A 255 56.76 2.38 50.48
C ILE A 255 55.95 1.21 49.87
N ASN A 256 55.70 0.17 50.67
CA ASN A 256 54.95 -1.04 50.30
C ASN A 256 53.42 -0.80 50.35
N GLN A 257 52.72 -1.48 49.43
CA GLN A 257 51.41 -2.14 49.56
C GLN A 257 50.21 -1.24 49.99
N THR A 258 49.09 -1.18 49.28
CA THR A 258 48.29 -2.26 48.70
C THR A 258 47.26 -1.60 47.79
N LEU A 259 47.20 -1.96 46.50
CA LEU A 259 46.01 -1.77 45.68
C LEU A 259 46.02 -2.80 44.57
N THR A 260 44.94 -3.57 44.54
CA THR A 260 44.58 -4.61 43.57
C THR A 260 44.71 -4.09 42.14
N THR A 261 45.56 -4.74 41.37
CA THR A 261 45.82 -4.43 39.97
C THR A 261 44.61 -4.80 39.11
N GLU A 262 43.91 -3.78 38.61
CA GLU A 262 43.14 -3.88 37.37
C GLU A 262 44.12 -4.10 36.22
N ALA A 263 44.05 -5.27 35.58
CA ALA A 263 44.70 -5.51 34.31
C ALA A 263 43.65 -5.36 33.21
N SER A 264 43.78 -4.25 32.49
CA SER A 264 43.10 -3.92 31.25
C SER A 264 43.24 -5.06 30.23
N HIS A 265 42.16 -5.83 30.04
CA HIS A 265 41.92 -6.51 28.78
C HIS A 265 40.91 -5.70 27.98
N SER A 266 41.38 -5.17 26.86
CA SER A 266 40.61 -4.62 25.75
C SER A 266 39.46 -5.56 25.41
N THR A 267 38.27 -5.27 25.94
CA THR A 267 37.04 -5.95 25.58
C THR A 267 36.53 -5.30 24.31
N LEU A 268 36.68 -6.01 23.19
CA LEU A 268 35.85 -5.79 22.01
C LEU A 268 34.39 -5.73 22.50
N ALA A 269 33.73 -4.59 22.35
CA ALA A 269 32.42 -4.35 22.93
C ALA A 269 31.45 -5.48 22.54
N THR A 270 31.12 -6.34 23.49
CA THR A 270 30.18 -7.43 23.28
C THR A 270 28.81 -6.81 23.08
N VAL A 271 28.32 -6.77 21.84
CA VAL A 271 26.95 -6.28 21.56
C VAL A 271 25.98 -7.10 22.41
N ARG A 272 25.15 -6.41 23.21
CA ARG A 272 24.14 -7.02 24.09
C ARG A 272 23.26 -7.98 23.26
N ARG A 273 23.18 -9.25 23.67
CA ARG A 273 22.52 -10.35 22.92
C ARG A 273 21.13 -9.99 22.37
N GLY A 274 20.32 -9.24 23.13
CA GLY A 274 18.99 -8.78 22.70
C GLY A 274 19.02 -7.79 21.52
N ARG A 275 19.96 -6.83 21.51
CA ARG A 275 20.07 -5.85 20.41
C ARG A 275 20.45 -6.50 19.08
N MET A 276 21.29 -7.55 19.12
CA MET A 276 21.64 -8.28 17.91
C MET A 276 20.44 -9.05 17.35
N ARG A 277 19.63 -9.66 18.24
CA ARG A 277 18.39 -10.34 17.86
C ARG A 277 17.40 -9.36 17.21
N GLU A 278 17.15 -8.21 17.81
CA GLU A 278 16.27 -7.16 17.26
C GLU A 278 16.75 -6.69 15.87
N LEU A 279 18.05 -6.43 15.70
CA LEU A 279 18.61 -6.01 14.41
C LEU A 279 18.45 -7.10 13.34
N GLN A 280 18.63 -8.37 13.71
CA GLN A 280 18.41 -9.49 12.81
C GLN A 280 16.94 -9.60 12.39
N LEU A 281 16.01 -9.51 13.35
CA LEU A 281 14.57 -9.56 13.09
C LEU A 281 14.13 -8.38 12.21
N MET A 282 14.64 -7.18 12.48
CA MET A 282 14.35 -6.00 11.67
C MET A 282 14.91 -6.10 10.24
N HIS A 283 16.09 -6.71 10.09
CA HIS A 283 16.65 -7.03 8.77
C HIS A 283 15.74 -7.99 8.01
N VAL A 284 15.30 -9.08 8.66
CA VAL A 284 14.37 -10.05 8.06
C VAL A 284 13.02 -9.41 7.73
N TRP A 285 12.50 -8.54 8.60
CA TRP A 285 11.31 -7.75 8.30
C TRP A 285 11.46 -7.00 6.98
N SER A 286 12.51 -6.19 6.88
CA SER A 286 12.73 -5.25 5.77
C SER A 286 13.09 -5.92 4.44
N MET A 287 13.70 -7.10 4.49
CA MET A 287 14.18 -7.82 3.30
C MET A 287 13.24 -8.93 2.84
N LYS A 288 12.40 -9.45 3.74
CA LYS A 288 11.60 -10.65 3.47
C LYS A 288 10.16 -10.50 3.96
N THR A 289 9.95 -10.30 5.26
CA THR A 289 8.59 -10.37 5.85
C THR A 289 7.66 -9.32 5.30
N CYS A 290 8.07 -8.07 5.13
CA CYS A 290 7.20 -7.02 4.60
C CYS A 290 6.73 -7.30 3.16
N HIS A 291 7.56 -7.97 2.35
CA HIS A 291 7.25 -8.32 0.97
C HIS A 291 6.30 -9.52 0.85
N SER A 292 6.39 -10.47 1.78
CA SER A 292 5.51 -11.64 1.83
C SER A 292 4.38 -11.51 2.86
N PHE A 293 4.21 -10.33 3.47
CA PHE A 293 3.11 -10.03 4.39
C PHE A 293 1.83 -9.67 3.65
N SER A 294 1.97 -8.85 2.61
CA SER A 294 0.91 -8.46 1.68
C SER A 294 1.58 -7.99 0.40
N SER A 295 1.23 -8.60 -0.73
CA SER A 295 1.80 -8.25 -2.04
C SER A 295 1.36 -6.87 -2.50
N ASP A 296 0.11 -6.51 -2.25
CA ASP A 296 -0.43 -5.19 -2.61
C ASP A 296 0.15 -4.07 -1.74
N LEU A 297 0.49 -4.37 -0.47
CA LEU A 297 0.86 -3.37 0.53
C LEU A 297 2.35 -3.38 0.89
N SER A 298 3.16 -4.17 0.20
CA SER A 298 4.55 -4.40 0.59
C SER A 298 5.35 -3.11 0.71
N GLY A 299 5.12 -2.14 -0.18
CA GLY A 299 5.78 -0.83 -0.13
C GLY A 299 5.42 -0.01 1.11
N VAL A 300 4.14 -0.05 1.53
CA VAL A 300 3.66 0.63 2.73
C VAL A 300 4.22 -0.03 3.99
N PHE A 301 4.24 -1.36 4.04
CA PHE A 301 4.79 -2.11 5.18
C PHE A 301 6.32 -2.05 5.27
N GLN A 302 7.02 -1.86 4.16
CA GLN A 302 8.48 -1.74 4.14
C GLN A 302 8.98 -0.35 4.57
N SER A 303 8.25 0.71 4.19
CA SER A 303 8.69 2.09 4.42
C SER A 303 7.90 2.74 5.55
N PHE A 304 6.67 3.17 5.27
CA PHE A 304 5.83 3.93 6.17
C PHE A 304 5.61 3.22 7.52
N VAL A 305 5.25 1.92 7.52
CA VAL A 305 5.02 1.18 8.78
C VAL A 305 6.28 1.06 9.62
N VAL A 306 7.44 0.92 8.98
CA VAL A 306 8.74 0.88 9.68
C VAL A 306 9.07 2.24 10.29
N GLU A 307 8.81 3.34 9.57
CA GLU A 307 8.96 4.70 10.11
C GLU A 307 8.03 4.96 11.31
N GLN A 308 6.78 4.47 11.24
CA GLN A 308 5.84 4.53 12.36
C GLN A 308 6.31 3.67 13.54
N ALA A 309 6.91 2.50 13.29
CA ALA A 309 7.37 1.61 14.34
C ALA A 309 8.45 2.26 15.23
N PHE A 310 9.31 3.12 14.68
CA PHE A 310 10.28 3.87 15.49
C PHE A 310 9.64 4.87 16.45
N GLN A 311 8.39 5.26 16.22
CA GLN A 311 7.63 6.20 17.06
C GLN A 311 6.64 5.48 17.99
N HIS A 312 6.28 4.23 17.68
CA HIS A 312 5.25 3.46 18.36
C HIS A 312 5.81 2.09 18.80
N PRO A 313 6.21 1.93 20.09
CA PRO A 313 6.83 0.70 20.58
C PRO A 313 6.00 -0.56 20.35
N PHE A 314 4.68 -0.48 20.52
CA PHE A 314 3.77 -1.61 20.28
C PHE A 314 3.79 -2.07 18.81
N LEU A 315 3.99 -1.15 17.87
CA LEU A 315 4.07 -1.49 16.46
C LEU A 315 5.42 -2.15 16.17
N MET A 316 6.53 -1.60 16.69
CA MET A 316 7.86 -2.22 16.57
C MET A 316 7.84 -3.67 17.08
N ASP A 317 7.33 -3.89 18.29
CA ASP A 317 7.22 -5.22 18.87
C ASP A 317 6.38 -6.16 17.98
N SER A 318 5.28 -5.67 17.38
CA SER A 318 4.51 -6.49 16.43
C SER A 318 5.29 -6.87 15.16
N LEU A 319 6.13 -5.97 14.62
CA LEU A 319 6.99 -6.28 13.46
C LEU A 319 8.01 -7.37 13.81
N LEU A 320 8.67 -7.23 14.96
CA LEU A 320 9.66 -8.18 15.43
C LEU A 320 9.02 -9.54 15.72
N ALA A 321 7.82 -9.56 16.30
CA ALA A 321 7.07 -10.79 16.53
C ALA A 321 6.79 -11.55 15.25
N LEU A 322 6.26 -10.88 14.22
CA LEU A 322 5.94 -11.53 12.96
C LEU A 322 7.20 -11.95 12.20
N ALA A 323 8.28 -11.16 12.26
CA ALA A 323 9.57 -11.54 11.69
C ALA A 323 10.12 -12.81 12.36
N SER A 324 10.00 -12.94 13.67
CA SER A 324 10.39 -14.17 14.39
C SER A 324 9.59 -15.39 13.91
N LEU A 325 8.27 -15.26 13.79
CA LEU A 325 7.41 -16.34 13.25
C LEU A 325 7.77 -16.70 11.80
N HIS A 326 8.14 -15.72 10.99
CA HIS A 326 8.54 -15.97 9.60
C HIS A 326 9.88 -16.72 9.50
N ILE A 327 10.81 -16.47 10.42
CA ILE A 327 12.04 -17.28 10.51
C ILE A 327 11.70 -18.70 10.95
N ALA A 328 10.86 -18.85 11.96
CA ALA A 328 10.41 -20.14 12.47
C ALA A 328 9.61 -20.96 11.43
N SER A 329 8.92 -20.31 10.49
CA SER A 329 8.11 -21.00 9.47
C SER A 329 8.91 -21.53 8.29
N GLY A 330 9.99 -20.85 7.88
CA GLY A 330 10.84 -21.26 6.75
C GLY A 330 11.56 -22.60 6.95
N THR A 331 11.60 -23.10 8.18
CA THR A 331 12.23 -24.37 8.55
C THR A 331 11.24 -25.54 8.51
N THR A 332 9.94 -25.26 8.72
CA THR A 332 8.88 -26.27 8.69
C THR A 332 8.55 -26.70 7.25
N SER A 333 8.58 -25.77 6.29
CA SER A 333 8.35 -26.07 4.86
C SER A 333 9.48 -26.89 4.21
N SER A 334 10.67 -26.86 4.81
CA SER A 334 11.87 -27.55 4.29
C SER A 334 11.92 -29.04 4.71
N ASN A 335 11.17 -29.42 5.75
CA ASN A 335 11.13 -30.80 6.24
C ASN A 335 10.12 -31.69 5.48
N GLU A 336 9.21 -31.10 4.69
CA GLU A 336 8.14 -31.85 4.00
C GLU A 336 8.48 -32.23 2.54
N ASN A 337 9.53 -31.65 1.95
CA ASN A 337 10.03 -32.05 0.62
C ASN A 337 11.38 -32.77 0.75
N HIS A 338 11.38 -34.07 0.44
CA HIS A 338 12.48 -35.03 0.53
C HIS A 338 13.92 -34.49 0.32
N GLY A 339 14.81 -34.93 1.22
CA GLY A 339 16.06 -35.63 0.88
C GLY A 339 17.14 -34.86 0.10
N ASN A 340 18.25 -34.58 0.79
CA ASN A 340 19.55 -34.27 0.21
C ASN A 340 19.70 -32.91 -0.49
N HIS A 341 19.60 -31.79 0.23
CA HIS A 341 20.46 -30.65 -0.07
C HIS A 341 20.96 -29.98 1.22
N SER A 342 22.28 -30.01 1.38
CA SER A 342 23.06 -29.46 2.49
C SER A 342 23.10 -27.92 2.45
N HIS A 343 21.97 -27.28 2.74
CA HIS A 343 21.90 -25.89 3.16
C HIS A 343 21.03 -25.83 4.42
N GLY A 344 21.67 -25.54 5.57
CA GLY A 344 21.23 -25.96 6.90
C GLY A 344 19.78 -25.66 7.28
N THR A 345 19.03 -26.71 7.58
CA THR A 345 17.83 -26.66 8.42
C THR A 345 18.24 -26.10 9.79
N LEU A 346 17.55 -25.05 10.30
CA LEU A 346 17.75 -24.64 11.69
C LEU A 346 17.40 -25.81 12.61
N ASP A 347 18.15 -25.94 13.71
CA ASP A 347 17.86 -26.91 14.76
C ASP A 347 16.47 -26.62 15.37
N SER A 348 15.76 -27.67 15.80
CA SER A 348 14.45 -27.57 16.46
C SER A 348 14.50 -26.67 17.69
N ALA A 349 15.65 -26.60 18.37
CA ALA A 349 15.89 -25.67 19.46
C ALA A 349 15.84 -24.20 19.00
N THR A 350 16.46 -23.88 17.87
CA THR A 350 16.47 -22.51 17.33
C THR A 350 15.09 -22.07 16.84
N VAL A 351 14.29 -22.99 16.28
CA VAL A 351 12.89 -22.71 15.92
C VAL A 351 12.06 -22.36 17.16
N SER A 352 12.23 -23.11 18.26
CA SER A 352 11.59 -22.81 19.55
C SER A 352 11.98 -21.43 20.08
N GLU A 353 13.24 -21.04 19.98
CA GLU A 353 13.70 -19.71 20.41
C GLU A 353 12.99 -18.57 19.64
N TYR A 354 12.81 -18.69 18.33
CA TYR A 354 12.09 -17.66 17.57
C TYR A 354 10.59 -17.63 17.89
N ILE A 355 9.99 -18.78 18.21
CA ILE A 355 8.60 -18.82 18.68
C ILE A 355 8.48 -18.14 20.05
N GLU A 356 9.43 -18.39 20.95
CA GLU A 356 9.50 -17.72 22.26
C GLU A 356 9.69 -16.21 22.12
N ASP A 357 10.55 -15.76 21.20
CA ASP A 357 10.69 -14.33 20.90
C ASP A 357 9.41 -13.71 20.36
N ALA A 358 8.72 -14.41 19.46
CA ALA A 358 7.44 -13.93 18.93
C ALA A 358 6.42 -13.72 20.04
N LEU A 359 6.30 -14.68 20.96
CA LEU A 359 5.44 -14.57 22.14
C LEU A 359 5.89 -13.44 23.07
N HIS A 360 7.20 -13.27 23.28
CA HIS A 360 7.75 -12.20 24.09
C HIS A 360 7.35 -10.82 23.54
N TYR A 361 7.60 -10.57 22.26
CA TYR A 361 7.26 -9.31 21.62
C TYR A 361 5.74 -9.07 21.56
N GLN A 362 4.92 -10.10 21.30
CA GLN A 362 3.45 -9.96 21.38
C GLN A 362 2.99 -9.54 22.77
N ASN A 363 3.50 -10.20 23.82
CA ASN A 363 3.16 -9.88 25.21
C ASN A 363 3.64 -8.47 25.62
N SER A 364 4.73 -7.98 25.03
CA SER A 364 5.20 -6.59 25.19
C SER A 364 4.30 -5.58 24.47
N ALA A 365 3.88 -5.90 23.25
CA ALA A 365 3.06 -5.02 22.41
C ALA A 365 1.64 -4.80 22.99
N VAL A 366 0.99 -5.87 23.47
CA VAL A 366 -0.44 -5.87 23.81
C VAL A 366 -0.82 -4.84 24.88
N PRO A 367 -0.14 -4.71 26.03
CA PRO A 367 -0.51 -3.73 27.05
C PRO A 367 -0.46 -2.29 26.52
N VAL A 368 0.59 -1.95 25.77
CA VAL A 368 0.80 -0.60 25.22
C VAL A 368 -0.21 -0.32 24.10
N PHE A 369 -0.48 -1.31 23.25
CA PHE A 369 -1.52 -1.24 22.23
C PHE A 369 -2.91 -1.01 22.85
N CYS A 370 -3.29 -1.81 23.85
CA CYS A 370 -4.57 -1.70 24.56
C CYS A 370 -4.73 -0.37 25.28
N ASP A 371 -3.65 0.19 25.84
CA ASP A 371 -3.71 1.53 26.44
C ASP A 371 -3.90 2.63 25.38
N THR A 372 -3.18 2.52 24.26
CA THR A 372 -3.28 3.46 23.14
C THR A 372 -4.68 3.45 22.50
N LEU A 373 -5.34 2.29 22.43
CA LEU A 373 -6.71 2.15 21.94
C LEU A 373 -7.74 2.97 22.72
N LYS A 374 -7.45 3.35 23.97
CA LYS A 374 -8.35 4.20 24.78
C LYS A 374 -8.46 5.61 24.20
N ASN A 375 -7.41 6.09 23.52
CA ASN A 375 -7.33 7.43 22.94
C ASN A 375 -6.79 7.38 21.50
N ILE A 376 -7.67 7.01 20.58
CA ILE A 376 -7.37 6.99 19.14
C ILE A 376 -7.35 8.43 18.60
N SER A 377 -6.32 8.77 17.85
CA SER A 377 -6.07 10.10 17.29
C SER A 377 -5.53 10.01 15.85
N PRO A 378 -5.49 11.14 15.11
CA PRO A 378 -4.89 11.16 13.78
C PRO A 378 -3.41 10.74 13.77
N SER A 379 -2.68 10.93 14.87
CA SER A 379 -1.24 10.67 14.94
C SER A 379 -0.89 9.22 15.30
N ASN A 380 -1.85 8.41 15.74
CA ASN A 380 -1.60 7.01 16.12
C ASN A 380 -2.48 6.00 15.37
N CYS A 381 -3.48 6.47 14.62
CA CYS A 381 -4.45 5.59 13.98
C CYS A 381 -3.83 4.64 12.94
N ASP A 382 -2.88 5.12 12.14
CA ASP A 382 -2.15 4.29 11.16
C ASP A 382 -1.34 3.19 11.86
N ALA A 383 -0.65 3.53 12.96
CA ALA A 383 0.12 2.57 13.73
C ALA A 383 -0.77 1.54 14.45
N LEU A 384 -1.91 1.97 14.99
CA LEU A 384 -2.92 1.08 15.58
C LEU A 384 -3.48 0.11 14.54
N PHE A 385 -3.83 0.61 13.36
CA PHE A 385 -4.32 -0.24 12.26
C PHE A 385 -3.26 -1.25 11.81
N ALA A 386 -2.04 -0.79 11.51
CA ALA A 386 -0.93 -1.65 11.08
C ALA A 386 -0.64 -2.74 12.11
N CYS A 387 -0.52 -2.37 13.40
CA CYS A 387 -0.31 -3.31 14.49
C CYS A 387 -1.45 -4.34 14.55
N SER A 388 -2.71 -3.92 14.42
CA SER A 388 -3.85 -4.83 14.47
C SER A 388 -3.80 -5.90 13.37
N VAL A 389 -3.44 -5.52 12.14
CA VAL A 389 -3.32 -6.46 11.01
C VAL A 389 -2.11 -7.38 11.17
N ILE A 390 -0.98 -6.88 11.70
CA ILE A 390 0.20 -7.70 11.97
C ILE A 390 -0.08 -8.70 13.10
N MET A 391 -0.72 -8.26 14.18
CA MET A 391 -1.11 -9.11 15.30
C MET A 391 -2.14 -10.18 14.89
N MET A 392 -3.04 -9.86 13.97
CA MET A 392 -3.90 -10.85 13.32
C MET A 392 -3.09 -11.94 12.61
N ALA A 393 -2.16 -11.56 11.73
CA ALA A 393 -1.34 -12.53 11.01
C ALA A 393 -0.51 -13.41 11.96
N CYS A 394 0.04 -12.81 13.01
CA CYS A 394 0.68 -13.51 14.12
C CYS A 394 -0.27 -14.55 14.75
N ALA A 395 -1.50 -14.17 15.07
CA ALA A 395 -2.49 -15.05 15.70
C ALA A 395 -2.97 -16.17 14.77
N VAL A 396 -3.03 -15.92 13.45
CA VAL A 396 -3.35 -16.92 12.43
C VAL A 396 -2.25 -17.98 12.32
N VAL A 397 -0.97 -17.58 12.38
CA VAL A 397 0.17 -18.50 12.21
C VAL A 397 0.60 -19.19 13.51
N ALA A 398 0.54 -18.51 14.65
CA ALA A 398 1.09 -19.00 15.92
C ALA A 398 0.62 -20.42 16.31
N PRO A 399 -0.67 -20.80 16.13
CA PRO A 399 -1.12 -22.16 16.41
C PRO A 399 -0.38 -23.26 15.66
N PHE A 400 0.15 -22.96 14.48
CA PHE A 400 0.80 -23.92 13.61
C PHE A 400 2.32 -23.98 13.80
N MET A 401 2.89 -23.05 14.59
CA MET A 401 4.34 -22.97 14.82
C MET A 401 4.78 -23.73 16.08
N GLY A 402 3.91 -23.93 17.06
CA GLY A 402 4.26 -24.58 18.34
C GLY A 402 3.71 -26.00 18.52
N SER A 403 4.34 -26.79 19.39
CA SER A 403 3.78 -28.06 19.85
C SER A 403 2.66 -27.82 20.86
N ARG A 404 1.40 -27.97 20.41
CA ARG A 404 0.14 -28.08 21.19
C ARG A 404 0.07 -27.24 22.49
N ARG A 405 -0.50 -26.04 22.40
CA ARG A 405 -1.17 -25.38 23.54
C ARG A 405 -2.48 -24.76 23.08
N GLY A 406 -3.52 -25.58 23.07
CA GLY A 406 -4.88 -25.23 22.66
C GLY A 406 -5.57 -26.42 22.03
N THR A 407 -6.89 -26.55 22.20
CA THR A 407 -7.68 -27.46 21.37
C THR A 407 -7.60 -26.98 19.91
N ALA A 408 -7.64 -27.89 18.92
CA ALA A 408 -7.60 -27.50 17.50
C ALA A 408 -8.63 -26.39 17.19
N ARG A 409 -9.78 -26.43 17.87
CA ARG A 409 -10.87 -25.46 17.77
C ARG A 409 -10.58 -24.05 18.32
N GLU A 410 -9.90 -23.94 19.46
CA GLU A 410 -9.50 -22.62 20.01
C GLU A 410 -8.51 -21.91 19.08
N ASN A 411 -7.60 -22.68 18.50
CA ASN A 411 -6.61 -22.22 17.54
C ASN A 411 -7.25 -21.75 16.22
N LEU A 412 -8.25 -22.49 15.74
CA LEU A 412 -9.00 -22.15 14.52
C LEU A 412 -9.78 -20.85 14.66
N THR A 413 -10.17 -20.42 15.87
CA THR A 413 -11.10 -19.30 16.06
C THR A 413 -10.45 -18.02 16.61
N SER A 414 -9.19 -18.10 17.05
CA SER A 414 -8.37 -16.96 17.47
C SER A 414 -8.40 -15.76 16.49
N PRO A 415 -8.27 -15.95 15.15
CA PRO A 415 -8.30 -14.83 14.20
C PRO A 415 -9.57 -13.99 14.28
N PHE A 416 -10.74 -14.59 14.54
CA PHE A 416 -12.02 -13.86 14.59
C PHE A 416 -12.11 -12.84 15.74
N HIS A 417 -11.36 -13.03 16.83
CA HIS A 417 -11.32 -12.05 17.91
C HIS A 417 -10.58 -10.78 17.50
N PHE A 418 -9.53 -10.90 16.69
CA PHE A 418 -8.78 -9.77 16.15
C PHE A 418 -9.59 -9.00 15.11
N VAL A 419 -10.46 -9.68 14.34
CA VAL A 419 -11.33 -9.07 13.33
C VAL A 419 -12.21 -7.98 13.95
N LYS A 420 -12.87 -8.30 15.07
CA LYS A 420 -13.75 -7.36 15.78
C LYS A 420 -12.96 -6.16 16.30
N GLY A 421 -11.73 -6.39 16.76
CA GLY A 421 -10.81 -5.33 17.17
C GLY A 421 -10.43 -4.41 16.00
N ILE A 422 -10.07 -4.98 14.86
CA ILE A 422 -9.72 -4.24 13.63
C ILE A 422 -10.89 -3.38 13.17
N HIS A 423 -12.11 -3.92 13.10
CA HIS A 423 -13.30 -3.12 12.75
C HIS A 423 -13.50 -1.91 13.67
N SER A 424 -13.37 -2.10 14.98
CA SER A 424 -13.49 -1.01 15.95
C SER A 424 -12.45 0.09 15.74
N VAL A 425 -11.21 -0.29 15.40
CA VAL A 425 -10.14 0.66 15.05
C VAL A 425 -10.47 1.39 13.75
N ILE A 426 -10.92 0.67 12.72
CA ILE A 426 -11.31 1.23 11.44
C ILE A 426 -12.45 2.23 11.63
N ASP A 427 -13.52 1.87 12.33
CA ASP A 427 -14.71 2.72 12.47
C ASP A 427 -14.42 4.02 13.19
N LYS A 428 -13.60 3.97 14.25
CA LYS A 428 -13.16 5.17 14.98
C LYS A 428 -12.16 6.02 14.19
N SER A 429 -11.36 5.39 13.32
CA SER A 429 -10.25 6.05 12.61
C SER A 429 -10.56 6.37 11.14
N ARG A 430 -11.74 5.97 10.65
CA ARG A 430 -12.14 6.07 9.23
C ARG A 430 -11.89 7.45 8.63
N PRO A 431 -12.18 8.59 9.30
CA PRO A 431 -11.93 9.92 8.73
C PRO A 431 -10.45 10.21 8.43
N TRP A 432 -9.53 9.52 9.11
CA TRP A 432 -8.08 9.70 8.98
C TRP A 432 -7.47 8.63 8.08
N LEU A 433 -7.83 7.36 8.28
CA LEU A 433 -7.29 6.25 7.49
C LEU A 433 -7.67 6.36 6.01
N THR A 434 -8.86 6.89 5.69
CA THR A 434 -9.29 7.14 4.31
C THR A 434 -8.49 8.24 3.60
N ARG A 435 -7.67 8.99 4.32
CA ARG A 435 -6.75 10.01 3.78
C ARG A 435 -5.27 9.62 3.97
N GLY A 436 -5.03 8.48 4.63
CA GLY A 436 -3.72 8.01 5.03
C GLY A 436 -3.17 6.91 4.11
N PRO A 437 -1.98 6.40 4.41
CA PRO A 437 -1.31 5.38 3.59
C PRO A 437 -2.03 4.03 3.52
N PHE A 438 -3.08 3.82 4.32
CA PHE A 438 -3.93 2.62 4.31
C PHE A 438 -5.28 2.82 3.61
N GLN A 439 -5.49 3.94 2.91
CA GLN A 439 -6.76 4.28 2.27
C GLN A 439 -7.31 3.13 1.39
N PHE A 440 -6.46 2.46 0.62
CA PHE A 440 -6.85 1.33 -0.24
C PHE A 440 -7.37 0.12 0.55
N ALA A 441 -6.96 -0.09 1.82
CA ALA A 441 -7.36 -1.24 2.62
C ALA A 441 -8.69 -1.00 3.37
N ILE A 442 -9.11 0.26 3.44
CA ILE A 442 -10.33 0.72 4.13
C ILE A 442 -11.48 0.95 3.14
N LEU A 443 -11.15 1.28 1.89
CA LEU A 443 -12.12 1.53 0.81
C LEU A 443 -12.54 0.27 0.06
N THR A 444 -11.91 -0.87 0.32
CA THR A 444 -11.98 -2.00 -0.61
C THR A 444 -13.30 -2.71 -0.73
N HIS A 445 -14.28 -2.55 0.18
CA HIS A 445 -15.55 -3.28 0.01
C HIS A 445 -16.78 -2.47 0.41
N PRO A 446 -17.51 -1.88 -0.55
CA PRO A 446 -18.93 -1.63 -0.37
C PRO A 446 -19.65 -2.96 -0.10
N ASP A 447 -20.65 -2.97 0.78
CA ASP A 447 -21.46 -4.17 1.07
C ASP A 447 -22.05 -4.78 -0.22
N ASP A 448 -22.24 -3.96 -1.26
CA ASP A 448 -22.81 -4.33 -2.55
C ASP A 448 -21.93 -5.31 -3.38
N GLU A 449 -20.60 -5.33 -3.21
CA GLU A 449 -19.71 -6.26 -3.94
C GLU A 449 -19.83 -7.70 -3.40
N TRP A 450 -20.03 -7.83 -2.08
CA TRP A 450 -20.20 -9.11 -1.40
C TRP A 450 -21.52 -9.81 -1.70
N GLU A 451 -22.51 -9.11 -2.25
CA GLU A 451 -23.85 -9.65 -2.55
C GLU A 451 -24.03 -10.03 -4.03
N SER A 452 -23.04 -9.77 -4.90
CA SER A 452 -23.11 -10.18 -6.30
C SER A 452 -22.99 -11.71 -6.41
N SER A 453 -24.10 -12.42 -6.59
CA SER A 453 -24.08 -13.89 -6.61
C SER A 453 -23.51 -14.40 -7.94
N GLN A 454 -22.27 -14.89 -7.94
CA GLN A 454 -21.79 -15.75 -9.02
C GLN A 454 -21.71 -17.20 -8.56
N ASP A 455 -22.43 -18.05 -9.29
CA ASP A 455 -22.61 -19.44 -8.99
C ASP A 455 -21.42 -20.26 -9.50
N SER A 456 -20.53 -20.66 -8.59
CA SER A 456 -19.47 -21.63 -8.85
C SER A 456 -19.94 -23.05 -8.50
N GLU A 457 -19.32 -24.06 -9.10
CA GLU A 457 -19.59 -25.47 -8.78
C GLU A 457 -19.41 -25.78 -7.29
N LEU A 458 -18.40 -25.18 -6.65
CA LEU A 458 -18.15 -25.29 -5.21
C LEU A 458 -19.31 -24.71 -4.38
N VAL A 459 -19.80 -23.53 -4.75
CA VAL A 459 -20.93 -22.87 -4.09
C VAL A 459 -22.20 -23.72 -4.19
N HIS A 460 -22.46 -24.31 -5.36
CA HIS A 460 -23.59 -25.22 -5.54
C HIS A 460 -23.48 -26.47 -4.67
N LYS A 461 -22.30 -27.11 -4.62
CA LYS A 461 -22.08 -28.31 -3.78
C LYS A 461 -22.27 -28.00 -2.29
N LEU A 462 -21.67 -26.91 -1.79
CA LEU A 462 -21.81 -26.51 -0.38
C LEU A 462 -23.26 -26.12 -0.02
N ARG A 463 -23.98 -25.43 -0.91
CA ARG A 463 -25.40 -25.11 -0.70
C ARG A 463 -26.28 -26.36 -0.66
N ALA A 464 -25.95 -27.41 -1.42
CA ALA A 464 -26.70 -28.67 -1.39
C ALA A 464 -26.67 -29.32 0.00
N PHE A 465 -25.53 -29.24 0.71
CA PHE A 465 -25.41 -29.73 2.09
C PHE A 465 -26.22 -28.93 3.11
N CYS A 466 -26.68 -27.72 2.76
CA CYS A 466 -27.52 -26.89 3.62
C CYS A 466 -29.01 -27.28 3.59
N SER A 467 -29.42 -28.22 2.72
CA SER A 467 -30.84 -28.54 2.45
C SER A 467 -31.60 -29.18 3.62
N HIS A 468 -30.89 -29.79 4.57
CA HIS A 468 -31.46 -30.50 5.72
C HIS A 468 -31.20 -29.82 7.07
N VAL A 469 -30.74 -28.57 7.04
CA VAL A 469 -30.35 -27.79 8.23
C VAL A 469 -31.52 -26.95 8.74
N ASP A 470 -31.55 -26.64 10.03
CA ASP A 470 -32.48 -25.68 10.63
C ASP A 470 -32.53 -24.34 9.84
N PRO A 471 -33.71 -23.74 9.61
CA PRO A 471 -33.85 -22.51 8.83
C PRO A 471 -33.00 -21.32 9.31
N THR A 472 -32.66 -21.26 10.59
CA THR A 472 -31.83 -20.20 11.18
C THR A 472 -30.37 -20.40 10.79
N GLN A 473 -29.85 -21.62 10.98
CA GLN A 473 -28.49 -22.00 10.58
C GLN A 473 -28.34 -21.98 9.05
N GLN A 474 -29.36 -22.38 8.30
CA GLN A 474 -29.37 -22.34 6.84
C GLN A 474 -29.11 -20.94 6.28
N LYS A 475 -29.68 -19.89 6.90
CA LYS A 475 -29.40 -18.49 6.51
C LYS A 475 -27.94 -18.11 6.74
N ILE A 476 -27.38 -18.50 7.88
CA ILE A 476 -25.98 -18.23 8.24
C ILE A 476 -25.04 -18.90 7.23
N TYR A 477 -25.25 -20.19 6.95
CA TYR A 477 -24.45 -20.94 5.99
C TYR A 477 -24.60 -20.42 4.56
N THR A 478 -25.81 -20.12 4.12
CA THR A 478 -26.06 -19.60 2.76
C THR A 478 -25.35 -18.28 2.53
N ARG A 479 -25.38 -17.38 3.52
CA ARG A 479 -24.62 -16.13 3.48
C ARG A 479 -23.13 -16.41 3.40
N ALA A 480 -22.59 -17.22 4.31
CA ALA A 480 -21.16 -17.55 4.34
C ALA A 480 -20.64 -18.16 3.04
N ILE A 481 -21.39 -19.10 2.46
CA ILE A 481 -21.05 -19.78 1.20
C ILE A 481 -21.09 -18.79 0.04
N THR A 482 -22.06 -17.87 0.02
CA THR A 482 -22.15 -16.85 -1.03
C THR A 482 -20.93 -15.91 -0.99
N LEU A 483 -20.57 -15.42 0.20
CA LEU A 483 -19.37 -14.62 0.40
C LEU A 483 -18.11 -15.39 -0.04
N LEU A 484 -18.03 -16.68 0.29
CA LEU A 484 -16.89 -17.54 -0.06
C LEU A 484 -16.77 -17.74 -1.59
N GLY A 485 -17.90 -17.90 -2.27
CA GLY A 485 -18.01 -17.97 -3.72
C GLY A 485 -17.44 -16.73 -4.39
N ASN A 486 -17.85 -15.56 -3.92
CA ASN A 486 -17.42 -14.27 -4.46
C ASN A 486 -15.91 -14.07 -4.30
N CYS A 487 -15.34 -14.49 -3.15
CA CYS A 487 -13.90 -14.49 -2.95
C CYS A 487 -13.13 -15.37 -3.95
N SER A 488 -13.74 -16.47 -4.44
CA SER A 488 -13.08 -17.35 -5.39
C SER A 488 -13.02 -16.79 -6.82
N VAL A 489 -13.88 -15.81 -7.15
CA VAL A 489 -14.00 -15.23 -8.50
C VAL A 489 -13.23 -13.90 -8.61
N GLU A 490 -13.32 -13.03 -7.60
CA GLU A 490 -12.71 -11.69 -7.62
C GLU A 490 -11.19 -11.69 -7.39
N GLY A 491 -10.61 -12.85 -7.11
CA GLY A 491 -9.17 -13.03 -6.98
C GLY A 491 -8.64 -12.92 -5.55
N ARG A 492 -7.31 -12.92 -5.43
CA ARG A 492 -6.53 -13.10 -4.19
C ARG A 492 -6.81 -12.09 -3.07
N THR A 493 -7.38 -10.94 -3.38
CA THR A 493 -7.57 -9.82 -2.44
C THR A 493 -8.67 -10.06 -1.41
N MET A 494 -9.64 -10.95 -1.71
CA MET A 494 -10.85 -11.14 -0.92
C MET A 494 -10.79 -12.24 0.15
N ALA A 495 -9.80 -13.12 0.07
CA ALA A 495 -9.70 -14.28 0.97
C ALA A 495 -9.48 -13.88 2.44
N ILE A 496 -8.64 -12.87 2.72
CA ILE A 496 -8.40 -12.39 4.10
C ILE A 496 -9.60 -11.60 4.63
N PRO A 497 -10.20 -10.66 3.88
CA PRO A 497 -11.44 -9.98 4.30
C PRO A 497 -12.64 -10.89 4.54
N TRP A 498 -12.71 -12.09 3.95
CA TRP A 498 -13.86 -13.00 4.16
C TRP A 498 -14.12 -13.28 5.64
N ILE A 499 -13.07 -13.54 6.42
CA ILE A 499 -13.19 -13.83 7.87
C ILE A 499 -13.72 -12.62 8.65
N VAL A 500 -13.56 -11.43 8.06
CA VAL A 500 -14.01 -10.15 8.59
C VAL A 500 -15.51 -9.97 8.34
N VAL A 501 -15.99 -10.30 7.13
CA VAL A 501 -17.35 -10.00 6.66
C VAL A 501 -18.36 -11.11 6.96
N VAL A 502 -17.92 -12.35 7.16
CA VAL A 502 -18.81 -13.51 7.36
C VAL A 502 -19.72 -13.41 8.59
N GLY A 503 -19.36 -12.58 9.56
CA GLY A 503 -20.19 -12.25 10.72
C GLY A 503 -20.07 -13.24 11.87
N LYS A 504 -20.49 -12.80 13.07
CA LYS A 504 -20.30 -13.53 14.34
C LYS A 504 -21.01 -14.89 14.37
N ASP A 505 -22.16 -15.01 13.72
CA ASP A 505 -23.00 -16.20 13.86
C ASP A 505 -22.33 -17.46 13.29
N LEU A 506 -21.60 -17.35 12.16
CA LEU A 506 -20.81 -18.48 11.66
C LEU A 506 -19.65 -18.81 12.61
N VAL A 507 -18.99 -17.80 13.18
CA VAL A 507 -17.88 -18.00 14.13
C VAL A 507 -18.32 -18.79 15.34
N ASP A 508 -19.48 -18.44 15.90
CA ASP A 508 -20.03 -19.12 17.07
C ASP A 508 -20.32 -20.60 16.73
N LEU A 509 -20.77 -20.90 15.50
CA LEU A 509 -20.97 -22.29 15.01
C LEU A 509 -19.65 -23.04 14.78
N VAL A 510 -18.61 -22.38 14.27
CA VAL A 510 -17.25 -22.95 14.15
C VAL A 510 -16.66 -23.25 15.53
N GLN A 511 -16.90 -22.39 16.53
CA GLN A 511 -16.46 -22.60 17.92
C GLN A 511 -17.19 -23.77 18.59
N GLN A 512 -18.50 -23.90 18.35
CA GLN A 512 -19.28 -25.07 18.75
C GLN A 512 -18.85 -26.33 17.97
N GLY A 513 -18.18 -26.10 16.83
CA GLY A 513 -17.70 -27.08 15.87
C GLY A 513 -18.82 -27.91 15.29
N GLU A 514 -19.83 -27.17 14.85
CA GLU A 514 -20.86 -27.64 13.95
C GLU A 514 -20.19 -28.13 12.65
N PRO A 515 -20.38 -29.40 12.25
CA PRO A 515 -19.59 -29.99 11.16
C PRO A 515 -19.67 -29.22 9.83
N LEU A 516 -20.83 -28.67 9.48
CA LEU A 516 -20.99 -27.91 8.23
C LEU A 516 -20.32 -26.54 8.30
N ALA A 517 -20.30 -25.91 9.47
CA ALA A 517 -19.56 -24.66 9.70
C ALA A 517 -18.05 -24.90 9.54
N LEU A 518 -17.54 -26.03 10.06
CA LEU A 518 -16.16 -26.46 9.90
C LEU A 518 -15.81 -26.75 8.43
N LEU A 519 -16.71 -27.39 7.67
CA LEU A 519 -16.52 -27.62 6.24
C LEU A 519 -16.42 -26.29 5.46
N ILE A 520 -17.31 -25.32 5.74
CA ILE A 520 -17.24 -23.99 5.12
C ILE A 520 -15.90 -23.30 5.48
N TYR A 521 -15.48 -23.40 6.75
CA TYR A 521 -14.22 -22.83 7.22
C TYR A 521 -12.99 -23.52 6.61
N MET A 522 -13.06 -24.82 6.34
CA MET A 522 -12.03 -25.57 5.62
C MET A 522 -11.82 -25.01 4.20
N HIS A 523 -12.90 -24.69 3.49
CA HIS A 523 -12.80 -24.08 2.16
C HIS A 523 -12.30 -22.62 2.20
N TRP A 524 -12.47 -21.89 3.31
CA TRP A 524 -11.73 -20.64 3.51
C TRP A 524 -10.22 -20.89 3.64
N GLY A 525 -9.81 -21.97 4.31
CA GLY A 525 -8.41 -22.43 4.33
C GLY A 525 -7.85 -22.69 2.92
N VAL A 526 -8.65 -23.27 2.02
CA VAL A 526 -8.30 -23.40 0.60
C VAL A 526 -8.06 -22.04 -0.04
N LEU A 527 -8.94 -21.05 0.15
CA LEU A 527 -8.73 -19.70 -0.40
C LEU A 527 -7.45 -19.05 0.13
N LEU A 528 -7.14 -19.20 1.42
CA LEU A 528 -5.88 -18.70 1.99
C LEU A 528 -4.65 -19.37 1.37
N SER A 529 -4.70 -20.68 1.14
CA SER A 529 -3.60 -21.45 0.53
C SER A 529 -3.19 -20.92 -0.85
N ARG A 530 -4.18 -20.39 -1.61
CA ARG A 530 -3.99 -19.82 -2.95
C ARG A 530 -3.20 -18.51 -2.93
N LEU A 531 -3.05 -17.85 -1.78
CA LEU A 531 -2.24 -16.64 -1.58
C LEU A 531 -0.75 -16.97 -1.47
N LYS A 532 -0.16 -17.56 -2.52
CA LYS A 532 1.24 -18.06 -2.52
C LYS A 532 2.29 -16.99 -2.19
N ASP A 533 1.98 -15.73 -2.49
CA ASP A 533 2.76 -14.54 -2.21
C ASP A 533 2.65 -14.06 -0.74
N VAL A 534 1.69 -14.58 0.02
CA VAL A 534 1.44 -14.25 1.42
C VAL A 534 1.74 -15.48 2.29
N TRP A 535 2.98 -15.60 2.77
CA TRP A 535 3.48 -16.83 3.40
C TRP A 535 2.62 -17.31 4.57
N TRP A 536 2.17 -16.37 5.41
CA TRP A 536 1.43 -16.66 6.63
C TRP A 536 0.03 -17.17 6.32
N ALA A 537 -0.62 -16.61 5.30
CA ALA A 537 -1.93 -17.04 4.85
C ALA A 537 -1.83 -18.40 4.16
N SER A 538 -0.87 -18.56 3.24
CA SER A 538 -0.71 -19.82 2.50
C SER A 538 -0.43 -21.00 3.42
N LEU A 539 0.49 -20.82 4.38
CA LEU A 539 0.83 -21.83 5.38
C LEU A 539 -0.36 -22.19 6.26
N SER A 540 -1.07 -21.18 6.75
CA SER A 540 -2.22 -21.39 7.64
C SER A 540 -3.37 -22.06 6.91
N GLY A 541 -3.63 -21.67 5.66
CA GLY A 541 -4.66 -22.30 4.82
C GLY A 541 -4.44 -23.79 4.64
N ARG A 542 -3.21 -24.20 4.29
CA ARG A 542 -2.85 -25.62 4.16
C ARG A 542 -3.00 -26.39 5.47
N ARG A 543 -2.64 -25.78 6.61
CA ARG A 543 -2.77 -26.41 7.94
C ARG A 543 -4.22 -26.52 8.41
N ILE A 544 -5.04 -25.50 8.18
CA ILE A 544 -6.49 -25.53 8.45
C ILE A 544 -7.13 -26.69 7.72
N VAL A 545 -6.82 -26.85 6.44
CA VAL A 545 -7.34 -27.96 5.62
C VAL A 545 -6.89 -29.32 6.17
N ALA A 546 -5.61 -29.48 6.52
CA ALA A 546 -5.08 -30.72 7.08
C ALA A 546 -5.75 -31.11 8.42
N ASP A 547 -5.93 -30.14 9.32
CA ASP A 547 -6.50 -30.39 10.65
C ASP A 547 -8.01 -30.70 10.55
N LEU A 548 -8.75 -29.95 9.70
CA LEU A 548 -10.19 -30.13 9.56
C LEU A 548 -10.58 -31.35 8.74
N ALA A 549 -9.78 -31.74 7.75
CA ALA A 549 -10.02 -33.00 7.03
C ALA A 549 -9.98 -34.21 7.97
N LYS A 550 -9.10 -34.22 8.98
CA LYS A 550 -9.06 -35.25 10.03
C LYS A 550 -10.33 -35.27 10.88
N GLU A 551 -10.80 -34.09 11.29
CA GLU A 551 -12.00 -33.93 12.11
C GLU A 551 -13.27 -34.33 11.32
N LEU A 552 -13.33 -34.01 10.03
CA LEU A 552 -14.50 -34.21 9.18
C LEU A 552 -14.53 -35.54 8.43
N ALA A 553 -13.45 -36.34 8.46
CA ALA A 553 -13.33 -37.62 7.75
C ALA A 553 -14.43 -38.64 8.08
N GLN A 554 -15.11 -38.48 9.22
CA GLN A 554 -16.21 -39.37 9.64
C GLN A 554 -17.55 -39.07 8.92
N VAL A 555 -17.66 -37.95 8.20
CA VAL A 555 -18.87 -37.55 7.48
C VAL A 555 -18.78 -37.97 6.01
N GLY A 556 -19.24 -39.19 5.72
CA GLY A 556 -19.07 -39.81 4.39
C GLY A 556 -19.70 -39.04 3.21
N GLU A 557 -20.76 -38.26 3.45
CA GLU A 557 -21.42 -37.45 2.42
C GLU A 557 -20.55 -36.29 1.90
N TRP A 558 -19.50 -35.91 2.64
CA TRP A 558 -18.62 -34.78 2.30
C TRP A 558 -17.27 -35.21 1.75
N ALA A 559 -17.06 -36.52 1.55
CA ALA A 559 -15.77 -37.07 1.13
C ALA A 559 -15.20 -36.38 -0.12
N GLU A 560 -16.03 -36.12 -1.14
CA GLU A 560 -15.61 -35.44 -2.36
C GLU A 560 -15.18 -33.97 -2.10
N ALA A 561 -15.94 -33.24 -1.26
CA ALA A 561 -15.63 -31.84 -0.93
C ALA A 561 -14.35 -31.71 -0.10
N ILE A 562 -14.16 -32.64 0.86
CA ILE A 562 -12.95 -32.75 1.68
C ILE A 562 -11.74 -33.10 0.80
N GLN A 563 -11.89 -34.10 -0.08
CA GLN A 563 -10.83 -34.52 -0.99
C GLN A 563 -10.40 -33.38 -1.92
N LEU A 564 -11.36 -32.68 -2.54
CA LEU A 564 -11.07 -31.52 -3.39
C LEU A 564 -10.26 -30.45 -2.62
N ALA A 565 -10.68 -30.13 -1.39
CA ALA A 565 -9.98 -29.15 -0.58
C ALA A 565 -8.54 -29.59 -0.22
N VAL A 566 -8.33 -30.88 0.08
CA VAL A 566 -7.00 -31.46 0.36
C VAL A 566 -6.10 -31.41 -0.88
N GLU A 567 -6.62 -31.77 -2.05
CA GLU A 567 -5.88 -31.72 -3.32
C GLU A 567 -5.51 -30.29 -3.71
N GLU A 568 -6.43 -29.33 -3.55
CA GLU A 568 -6.19 -27.93 -3.91
C GLU A 568 -5.06 -27.27 -3.09
N VAL A 569 -4.86 -27.69 -1.85
CA VAL A 569 -3.75 -27.20 -1.01
C VAL A 569 -2.45 -27.99 -1.20
N GLY A 570 -2.42 -28.95 -2.13
CA GLY A 570 -1.26 -29.78 -2.43
C GLY A 570 -0.92 -30.78 -1.32
N LEU A 571 -1.92 -31.33 -0.65
CA LEU A 571 -1.79 -32.44 0.30
C LEU A 571 -2.34 -33.73 -0.32
N ASN A 572 -1.88 -34.88 0.19
CA ASN A 572 -2.46 -36.17 -0.15
C ASN A 572 -3.43 -36.64 0.94
N MET A 573 -4.52 -37.32 0.57
CA MET A 573 -5.45 -37.90 1.56
C MET A 573 -4.76 -38.89 2.51
N GLU A 574 -3.67 -39.54 2.08
CA GLU A 574 -2.83 -40.41 2.92
C GLU A 574 -1.98 -39.65 3.96
N GLU A 575 -1.64 -38.38 3.71
CA GLU A 575 -0.92 -37.51 4.66
C GLU A 575 -1.85 -36.94 5.75
N VAL A 576 -3.15 -37.02 5.49
CA VAL A 576 -4.21 -36.39 6.28
C VAL A 576 -5.10 -37.44 6.98
N ALA A 577 -5.14 -38.69 6.51
CA ALA A 577 -5.69 -39.83 7.24
C ALA A 577 -4.83 -40.17 8.48
#